data_AF-A0A609GJW6-F1
#
_entry.id   AF-A0A609GJW6-F1
#
_cell.length_a   1.000
_cell.length_b   1.000
_cell.length_c   1.000
_cell.angle_alpha   90.00
_cell.angle_beta   90.00
_cell.angle_gamma   90.00
#
_symmetry.space_group_name_H-M   'P 1'
#
loop_
_entity.id
_entity.type
_entity.pdbx_description
1 polymer ?
#
loop_
_entity_poly.entity_id
_entity_poly.type
_entity_poly.pdbx_seq_one_letter_code
_entity_poly.pdbx_strand_id
1 'polypeptide(L)'
;MIEKICEVIDGEYVCDIDISVEEWKILLRDKKVFDDKSIAALKKWFIEPDHSCTCFDIGKKYDLHSMSANGVINGLGGRVQKQLGRFEVKGVGKIASGTKFITVMKSREIKGNPKRNLWTIREELVQAIKELDFFSTNESSSIDFYSDNDLITALEESNHFDVTQTFEYSEKAKPKKAAIEVKNGLSYPRSKSVSKNALNKADYKCEINCDHPTFRRRNSPLNYTEPHHIVPMSKQDYFENSLDVEENIISLCCNCHKQIHLGKGFEDMLRKIYAERKDVLKKA
;
A
#
# COMPACT_ATOMS: atom_id res chain seq x y z
N MET A 1 18.77 -32.65 3.78
CA MET A 1 18.20 -31.38 4.25
C MET A 1 19.16 -30.82 5.28
N ILE A 2 19.63 -29.58 5.10
CA ILE A 2 20.61 -28.97 6.02
C ILE A 2 19.87 -28.52 7.28
N GLU A 3 20.38 -28.87 8.47
CA GLU A 3 19.86 -28.32 9.73
C GLU A 3 20.46 -26.91 9.93
N LYS A 4 19.61 -25.89 9.95
CA LYS A 4 19.99 -24.51 10.30
C LYS A 4 19.62 -24.27 11.75
N ILE A 5 20.64 -24.13 12.59
CA ILE A 5 20.46 -23.94 14.03
C ILE A 5 19.94 -22.53 14.30
N CYS A 6 18.87 -22.45 15.08
CA CYS A 6 18.35 -21.20 15.61
C CYS A 6 18.62 -21.16 17.11
N GLU A 7 19.31 -20.12 17.55
CA GLU A 7 19.64 -19.88 18.96
C GLU A 7 19.26 -18.46 19.38
N VAL A 8 19.28 -18.18 20.68
CA VAL A 8 19.09 -16.82 21.20
C VAL A 8 20.41 -16.29 21.75
N ILE A 9 20.95 -15.24 21.14
CA ILE A 9 22.17 -14.55 21.56
C ILE A 9 21.79 -13.13 21.93
N ASP A 10 22.06 -12.71 23.16
CA ASP A 10 21.74 -11.37 23.68
C ASP A 10 20.29 -10.92 23.44
N GLY A 11 19.35 -11.88 23.47
CA GLY A 11 17.92 -11.64 23.25
C GLY A 11 17.50 -11.66 21.78
N GLU A 12 18.42 -11.81 20.84
CA GLU A 12 18.13 -11.92 19.40
C GLU A 12 18.09 -13.38 18.95
N TYR A 13 17.09 -13.73 18.15
CA TYR A 13 17.01 -15.03 17.50
C TYR A 13 17.96 -15.04 16.29
N VAL A 14 19.05 -15.78 16.41
CA VAL A 14 20.08 -15.88 15.37
C VAL A 14 19.92 -17.21 14.66
N CYS A 15 19.75 -17.14 13.34
CA CYS A 15 19.70 -18.29 12.46
C CYS A 15 20.11 -17.85 11.05
N ASP A 16 21.11 -18.51 10.47
CA ASP A 16 21.56 -18.28 9.11
C ASP A 16 20.48 -18.77 8.13
N ILE A 17 19.68 -17.87 7.57
CA ILE A 17 18.67 -18.19 6.57
C ILE A 17 19.08 -17.52 5.26
N ASP A 18 19.32 -18.33 4.23
CA ASP A 18 19.93 -17.92 2.97
C ASP A 18 18.93 -17.98 1.81
N ILE A 19 17.77 -17.32 1.95
CA ILE A 19 16.76 -17.24 0.88
C ILE A 19 16.96 -15.92 0.12
N SER A 20 17.29 -16.02 -1.16
CA SER A 20 17.50 -14.86 -2.04
C SER A 20 16.20 -14.12 -2.38
N VAL A 21 16.33 -12.86 -2.83
CA VAL A 21 15.21 -12.06 -3.33
C VAL A 21 14.46 -12.77 -4.46
N GLU A 22 15.17 -13.38 -5.42
CA GLU A 22 14.54 -14.10 -6.53
C GLU A 22 13.76 -15.35 -6.08
N GLU A 23 14.30 -16.09 -5.10
CA GLU A 23 13.56 -17.20 -4.50
C GLU A 23 12.30 -16.71 -3.78
N TRP A 24 12.38 -15.60 -3.04
CA TRP A 24 11.20 -15.00 -2.41
C TRP A 24 10.15 -14.58 -3.45
N LYS A 25 10.56 -14.01 -4.59
CA LYS A 25 9.63 -13.67 -5.68
C LYS A 25 8.91 -14.89 -6.25
N ILE A 26 9.58 -16.04 -6.35
CA ILE A 26 8.97 -17.30 -6.77
C ILE A 26 7.98 -17.77 -5.71
N LEU A 27 8.40 -17.79 -4.44
CA LEU A 27 7.57 -18.25 -3.31
C LEU A 27 6.31 -17.40 -3.12
N LEU A 28 6.41 -16.07 -3.24
CA LEU A 28 5.28 -15.13 -3.13
C LEU A 28 4.18 -15.42 -4.14
N ARG A 29 4.53 -15.95 -5.32
CA ARG A 29 3.55 -16.30 -6.37
C ARG A 29 2.91 -17.68 -6.15
N ASP A 30 3.43 -18.50 -5.25
CA ASP A 30 2.88 -19.81 -4.94
C ASP A 30 1.82 -19.73 -3.83
N LYS A 31 0.54 -19.82 -4.23
CA LYS A 31 -0.60 -19.80 -3.30
C LYS A 31 -0.62 -20.97 -2.30
N LYS A 32 0.13 -22.05 -2.56
CA LYS A 32 0.29 -23.14 -1.58
C LYS A 32 1.26 -22.76 -0.46
N VAL A 33 2.17 -21.82 -0.71
CA VAL A 33 3.11 -21.30 0.29
C VAL A 33 2.51 -20.07 0.97
N PHE A 34 2.17 -19.05 0.20
CA PHE A 34 1.54 -17.80 0.66
C PHE A 34 0.02 -17.87 0.47
N ASP A 35 -0.65 -18.47 1.44
CA ASP A 35 -2.11 -18.45 1.53
C ASP A 35 -2.66 -17.08 1.98
N ASP A 36 -3.96 -16.86 1.79
CA ASP A 36 -4.62 -15.58 2.10
C ASP A 36 -4.42 -15.15 3.56
N LYS A 37 -4.42 -16.12 4.50
CA LYS A 37 -4.23 -15.84 5.93
C LYS A 37 -2.82 -15.33 6.21
N SER A 38 -1.82 -15.91 5.55
CA SER A 38 -0.40 -15.59 5.72
C SER A 38 -0.06 -14.26 5.06
N ILE A 39 -0.63 -13.99 3.89
CA ILE A 39 -0.55 -12.69 3.21
C ILE A 39 -1.15 -11.61 4.12
N ALA A 40 -2.37 -11.81 4.63
CA ALA A 40 -3.03 -10.87 5.51
C ALA A 40 -2.28 -10.64 6.83
N ALA A 41 -1.65 -11.68 7.39
CA ALA A 41 -0.83 -11.55 8.59
C ALA A 41 0.46 -10.78 8.31
N LEU A 42 1.22 -11.16 7.27
CA LEU A 42 2.50 -10.54 6.92
C LEU A 42 2.34 -9.05 6.58
N LYS A 43 1.23 -8.69 5.92
CA LYS A 43 0.91 -7.29 5.58
C LYS A 43 0.88 -6.37 6.80
N LYS A 44 0.42 -6.87 7.95
CA LYS A 44 0.35 -6.08 9.20
C LYS A 44 1.71 -5.62 9.68
N TRP A 45 2.77 -6.39 9.45
CA TRP A 45 4.15 -5.96 9.73
C TRP A 45 4.73 -5.14 8.59
N PHE A 46 4.37 -5.44 7.34
CA PHE A 46 4.90 -4.75 6.17
C PHE A 46 4.60 -3.25 6.17
N ILE A 47 3.46 -2.83 6.73
CA ILE A 47 3.09 -1.41 6.77
C ILE A 47 3.63 -0.64 7.98
N GLU A 48 4.29 -1.33 8.93
CA GLU A 48 4.85 -0.70 10.12
C GLU A 48 6.21 -0.06 9.79
N PRO A 49 6.64 0.95 10.56
CA PRO A 49 7.99 1.50 10.47
C PRO A 49 9.04 0.37 10.51
N ASP A 50 10.02 0.44 9.60
CA ASP A 50 11.08 -0.56 9.43
C ASP A 50 10.58 -1.99 9.21
N HIS A 51 9.32 -2.16 8.78
CA HIS A 51 8.66 -3.45 8.62
C HIS A 51 8.67 -4.29 9.91
N SER A 52 8.56 -3.62 11.05
CA SER A 52 8.93 -4.14 12.36
C SER A 52 7.96 -3.71 13.46
N CYS A 53 7.41 -4.66 14.21
CA CYS A 53 6.46 -4.39 15.30
C CYS A 53 6.35 -5.58 16.28
N THR A 54 5.81 -5.36 17.48
CA THR A 54 5.53 -6.45 18.42
C THR A 54 4.18 -7.08 18.14
N CYS A 55 4.03 -8.39 18.37
CA CYS A 55 2.72 -9.04 18.21
C CYS A 55 1.64 -8.47 19.14
N PHE A 56 2.02 -7.89 20.28
CA PHE A 56 1.09 -7.19 21.16
C PHE A 56 0.52 -5.93 20.51
N ASP A 57 1.39 -5.09 19.93
CA ASP A 57 0.95 -3.81 19.37
C ASP A 57 0.14 -4.04 18.10
N ILE A 58 0.51 -5.03 17.27
CA ILE A 58 -0.33 -5.52 16.17
C ILE A 58 -1.68 -6.04 16.69
N GLY A 59 -1.68 -6.86 17.74
CA GLY A 59 -2.92 -7.36 18.36
C GLY A 59 -3.84 -6.21 18.77
N LYS A 60 -3.31 -5.23 19.49
CA LYS A 60 -4.05 -4.03 19.92
C LYS A 60 -4.58 -3.22 18.74
N LYS A 61 -3.75 -3.00 17.70
CA LYS A 61 -4.10 -2.18 16.52
C LYS A 61 -5.27 -2.76 15.71
N TYR A 62 -5.36 -4.09 15.63
CA TYR A 62 -6.35 -4.80 14.82
C TYR A 62 -7.47 -5.45 15.63
N ASP A 63 -7.56 -5.18 16.94
CA ASP A 63 -8.51 -5.82 17.86
C ASP A 63 -8.43 -7.36 17.83
N LEU A 64 -7.19 -7.87 17.89
CA LEU A 64 -6.85 -9.28 17.87
C LEU A 64 -6.05 -9.67 19.12
N HIS A 65 -6.12 -10.95 19.47
CA HIS A 65 -5.23 -11.49 20.50
C HIS A 65 -3.76 -11.36 20.07
N SER A 66 -2.88 -11.03 21.02
CA SER A 66 -1.44 -10.79 20.79
C SER A 66 -0.68 -11.99 20.21
N MET A 67 -1.25 -13.19 20.30
CA MET A 67 -0.65 -14.44 19.76
C MET A 67 -1.26 -14.89 18.43
N SER A 68 -2.25 -14.15 17.91
CA SER A 68 -3.04 -14.55 16.73
C SER A 68 -2.19 -14.78 15.47
N ALA A 69 -1.11 -14.03 15.31
CA ALA A 69 -0.22 -14.16 14.15
C ALA A 69 0.84 -15.26 14.30
N ASN A 70 1.19 -15.68 15.52
CA ASN A 70 2.34 -16.56 15.76
C ASN A 70 2.18 -17.90 15.02
N GLY A 71 1.01 -18.53 15.13
CA GLY A 71 0.73 -19.79 14.43
C GLY A 71 0.75 -19.63 12.91
N VAL A 72 0.22 -18.50 12.41
CA VAL A 72 0.15 -18.20 10.97
C VAL A 72 1.55 -18.01 10.38
N ILE A 73 2.37 -17.15 10.98
CA ILE A 73 3.73 -16.87 10.52
C ILE A 73 4.64 -18.10 10.70
N ASN A 74 4.48 -18.86 11.79
CA ASN A 74 5.24 -20.10 11.99
C ASN A 74 4.87 -21.15 10.93
N GLY A 75 3.57 -21.29 10.62
CA GLY A 75 3.07 -22.15 9.55
C GLY A 75 3.61 -21.74 8.17
N LEU A 76 3.61 -20.43 7.87
CA LEU A 76 4.21 -19.88 6.65
C LEU A 76 5.70 -20.27 6.54
N GLY A 77 6.48 -20.07 7.60
CA GLY A 77 7.89 -20.48 7.63
C GLY A 77 8.09 -21.96 7.34
N GLY A 78 7.21 -22.82 7.87
CA GLY A 78 7.23 -24.25 7.57
C GLY A 78 6.93 -24.60 6.12
N ARG A 79 5.97 -23.90 5.49
CA ARG A 79 5.67 -24.11 4.07
C ARG A 79 6.79 -23.62 3.16
N VAL A 80 7.44 -22.51 3.51
CA VAL A 80 8.64 -22.01 2.81
C VAL A 80 9.77 -23.05 2.86
N GLN A 81 10.11 -23.56 4.05
CA GLN A 81 11.12 -24.62 4.19
C GLN A 81 10.78 -25.87 3.36
N LYS A 82 9.52 -26.31 3.42
CA LYS A 82 9.04 -27.46 2.66
C LYS A 82 9.15 -27.25 1.14
N GLN A 83 8.80 -26.06 0.65
CA GLN A 83 8.84 -25.75 -0.79
C GLN A 83 10.28 -25.68 -1.32
N LEU A 84 11.19 -25.09 -0.55
CA LEU A 84 12.60 -25.02 -0.94
C LEU A 84 13.32 -26.36 -0.81
N GLY A 85 12.94 -27.20 0.16
CA GLY A 85 13.45 -28.57 0.35
C GLY A 85 14.93 -28.68 0.70
N ARG A 86 15.66 -27.56 0.83
CA ARG A 86 17.12 -27.54 1.06
C ARG A 86 17.55 -27.42 2.52
N PHE A 87 16.70 -26.88 3.39
CA PHE A 87 17.00 -26.75 4.83
C PHE A 87 15.77 -26.88 5.73
N GLU A 88 16.03 -27.15 7.02
CA GLU A 88 15.06 -27.06 8.10
C GLU A 88 15.67 -26.30 9.28
N VAL A 89 14.85 -25.47 9.92
CA VAL A 89 15.26 -24.73 11.12
C VAL A 89 15.09 -25.61 12.35
N LYS A 90 16.12 -25.62 13.21
CA LYS A 90 16.12 -26.33 14.48
C LYS A 90 16.46 -25.40 15.63
N GLY A 91 15.46 -25.16 16.48
CA GLY A 91 15.64 -24.39 17.70
C GLY A 91 16.48 -25.15 18.74
N VAL A 92 17.41 -24.46 19.39
CA VAL A 92 18.19 -24.98 20.53
C VAL A 92 17.94 -24.17 21.81
N GLY A 93 18.33 -24.73 22.94
CA GLY A 93 18.13 -24.10 24.26
C GLY A 93 16.65 -24.00 24.65
N LYS A 94 16.16 -22.78 24.86
CA LYS A 94 14.76 -22.51 25.24
C LYS A 94 13.81 -22.34 24.04
N ILE A 95 14.31 -22.51 22.82
CA ILE A 95 13.50 -22.38 21.61
C ILE A 95 12.75 -23.71 21.38
N ALA A 96 11.46 -23.63 21.10
CA ALA A 96 10.66 -24.81 20.78
C ALA A 96 11.15 -25.45 19.48
N SER A 97 11.21 -26.79 19.43
CA SER A 97 11.66 -27.53 18.24
C SER A 97 10.82 -27.24 16.99
N GLY A 98 9.55 -26.86 17.16
CA GLY A 98 8.64 -26.46 16.08
C GLY A 98 8.78 -25.00 15.61
N THR A 99 9.78 -24.25 16.07
CA THR A 99 9.99 -22.84 15.68
C THR A 99 10.47 -22.75 14.23
N LYS A 100 9.63 -22.16 13.37
CA LYS A 100 9.88 -21.94 11.95
C LYS A 100 9.65 -20.49 11.51
N PHE A 101 9.06 -19.63 12.36
CA PHE A 101 8.82 -18.23 12.04
C PHE A 101 10.10 -17.48 11.64
N ILE A 102 11.26 -17.87 12.21
CA ILE A 102 12.54 -17.23 11.92
C ILE A 102 12.95 -17.34 10.44
N THR A 103 12.31 -18.25 9.69
CA THR A 103 12.49 -18.38 8.23
C THR A 103 12.01 -17.13 7.48
N VAL A 104 10.94 -16.48 7.97
CA VAL A 104 10.29 -15.35 7.30
C VAL A 104 10.50 -14.02 8.02
N MET A 105 10.81 -14.05 9.31
CA MET A 105 11.01 -12.86 10.14
C MET A 105 12.28 -12.99 10.97
N LYS A 106 12.90 -11.86 11.32
CA LYS A 106 13.86 -11.73 12.41
C LYS A 106 13.12 -11.40 13.71
N SER A 107 13.72 -11.71 14.85
CA SER A 107 13.12 -11.38 16.15
C SER A 107 14.17 -11.03 17.19
N ARG A 108 13.93 -9.97 17.95
CA ARG A 108 14.76 -9.59 19.10
C ARG A 108 13.92 -9.19 20.31
N GLU A 109 14.37 -9.55 21.49
CA GLU A 109 13.77 -9.11 22.75
C GLU A 109 14.00 -7.60 22.93
N ILE A 110 12.94 -6.88 23.29
CA ILE A 110 13.01 -5.48 23.64
C ILE A 110 12.84 -5.29 25.15
N LYS A 111 13.54 -4.28 25.69
CA LYS A 111 13.43 -3.89 27.09
C LYS A 111 12.02 -3.37 27.36
N GLY A 112 11.37 -3.91 28.39
CA GLY A 112 10.01 -3.52 28.80
C GLY A 112 9.46 -4.45 29.89
N ASN A 113 8.36 -4.03 30.53
CA ASN A 113 7.60 -4.87 31.45
C ASN A 113 6.11 -4.88 31.02
N PRO A 114 5.57 -6.00 30.51
CA PRO A 114 6.27 -7.26 30.26
C PRO A 114 7.29 -7.15 29.12
N LYS A 115 8.32 -8.01 29.15
CA LYS A 115 9.25 -8.17 28.02
C LYS A 115 8.48 -8.65 26.79
N ARG A 116 8.87 -8.13 25.63
CA ARG A 116 8.24 -8.47 24.33
C ARG A 116 9.33 -8.71 23.30
N ASN A 117 8.95 -9.41 22.24
CA ASN A 117 9.80 -9.57 21.06
C ASN A 117 9.31 -8.62 19.96
N LEU A 118 10.26 -7.91 19.37
CA LEU A 118 10.07 -7.18 18.13
C LEU A 118 10.27 -8.14 16.97
N TRP A 119 9.31 -8.17 16.04
CA TRP A 119 9.34 -9.04 14.88
C TRP A 119 9.50 -8.19 13.63
N THR A 120 10.46 -8.53 12.79
CA THR A 120 10.85 -7.73 11.62
C THR A 120 10.87 -8.64 10.40
N ILE A 121 10.24 -8.24 9.29
CA ILE A 121 10.30 -9.04 8.06
C ILE A 121 11.75 -9.07 7.54
N ARG A 122 12.21 -10.21 7.03
CA ARG A 122 13.56 -10.32 6.43
C ARG A 122 13.72 -9.35 5.25
N GLU A 123 14.90 -8.72 5.12
CA GLU A 123 15.11 -7.66 4.14
C GLU A 123 14.90 -8.15 2.70
N GLU A 124 15.33 -9.38 2.40
CA GLU A 124 15.19 -9.98 1.07
C GLU A 124 13.72 -10.22 0.70
N LEU A 125 12.90 -10.59 1.69
CA LEU A 125 11.46 -10.75 1.51
C LEU A 125 10.77 -9.40 1.34
N VAL A 126 11.15 -8.38 2.13
CA VAL A 126 10.67 -6.99 1.93
C VAL A 126 10.99 -6.50 0.53
N GLN A 127 12.23 -6.71 0.07
CA GLN A 127 12.68 -6.31 -1.25
C GLN A 127 11.86 -7.03 -2.34
N ALA A 128 11.68 -8.35 -2.23
CA ALA A 128 10.84 -9.10 -3.17
C ALA A 128 9.39 -8.61 -3.21
N ILE A 129 8.79 -8.29 -2.05
CA ILE A 129 7.43 -7.74 -1.96
C ILE A 129 7.34 -6.39 -2.68
N LYS A 130 8.33 -5.50 -2.49
CA LYS A 130 8.40 -4.17 -3.14
C LYS A 130 8.58 -4.29 -4.64
N GLU A 131 9.52 -5.10 -5.10
CA GLU A 131 9.82 -5.27 -6.53
C GLU A 131 8.67 -5.94 -7.31
N LEU A 132 7.88 -6.80 -6.65
CA LEU A 132 6.68 -7.38 -7.24
C LEU A 132 5.44 -6.50 -7.13
N ASP A 133 5.52 -5.41 -6.37
CA ASP A 133 4.37 -4.63 -5.95
C ASP A 133 3.26 -5.51 -5.33
N PHE A 134 3.67 -6.54 -4.57
CA PHE A 134 2.87 -7.72 -4.24
C PHE A 134 1.59 -7.40 -3.44
N PHE A 135 1.64 -6.43 -2.54
CA PHE A 135 0.47 -6.00 -1.76
C PHE A 135 -0.41 -4.97 -2.48
N SER A 136 0.05 -4.45 -3.62
CA SER A 136 -0.69 -3.43 -4.36
C SER A 136 -1.72 -4.02 -5.31
N THR A 137 -1.51 -5.25 -5.79
CA THR A 137 -2.30 -5.85 -6.88
C THR A 137 -3.76 -6.19 -6.54
N ASN A 138 -4.18 -6.11 -5.27
CA ASN A 138 -5.60 -6.32 -4.87
C ASN A 138 -6.15 -5.29 -3.87
N GLU A 139 -5.31 -4.49 -3.21
CA GLU A 139 -5.75 -3.52 -2.19
C GLU A 139 -5.33 -2.08 -2.45
N SER A 140 -4.36 -1.81 -3.34
CA SER A 140 -4.08 -0.41 -3.72
C SER A 140 -5.31 0.18 -4.38
N SER A 141 -5.94 -0.54 -5.30
CA SER A 141 -7.19 -0.12 -5.93
C SER A 141 -8.31 0.10 -4.91
N SER A 142 -8.46 -0.76 -3.88
CA SER A 142 -9.52 -0.58 -2.89
C SER A 142 -9.25 0.58 -1.94
N ILE A 143 -8.02 0.74 -1.45
CA ILE A 143 -7.62 1.87 -0.60
C ILE A 143 -7.72 3.19 -1.37
N ASP A 144 -7.21 3.23 -2.60
CA ASP A 144 -7.30 4.41 -3.47
C ASP A 144 -8.77 4.72 -3.80
N PHE A 145 -9.61 3.71 -4.07
CA PHE A 145 -11.06 3.87 -4.26
C PHE A 145 -11.75 4.47 -3.03
N TYR A 146 -11.50 3.96 -1.82
CA TYR A 146 -12.08 4.54 -0.60
C TYR A 146 -11.60 5.97 -0.37
N SER A 147 -10.31 6.22 -0.56
CA SER A 147 -9.73 7.54 -0.35
C SER A 147 -10.19 8.56 -1.41
N ASP A 148 -10.44 8.12 -2.64
CA ASP A 148 -11.08 8.94 -3.68
C ASP A 148 -12.52 9.30 -3.30
N ASN A 149 -13.29 8.33 -2.81
CA ASN A 149 -14.66 8.59 -2.33
C ASN A 149 -14.70 9.54 -1.12
N ASP A 150 -13.75 9.42 -0.19
CA ASP A 150 -13.62 10.34 0.94
C ASP A 150 -13.30 11.76 0.45
N LEU A 151 -12.39 11.90 -0.53
CA LEU A 151 -12.06 13.17 -1.15
C LEU A 151 -13.26 13.78 -1.86
N ILE A 152 -14.00 12.99 -2.66
CA ILE A 152 -15.23 13.42 -3.34
C ILE A 152 -16.24 13.92 -2.31
N THR A 153 -16.52 13.14 -1.27
CA THR A 153 -17.45 13.51 -0.19
C THR A 153 -17.05 14.83 0.45
N ALA A 154 -15.77 14.96 0.82
CA ALA A 154 -15.25 16.15 1.48
C ALA A 154 -15.26 17.39 0.56
N LEU A 155 -15.20 17.21 -0.76
CA LEU A 155 -15.36 18.28 -1.75
C LEU A 155 -16.81 18.74 -1.82
N GLU A 156 -17.76 17.82 -1.90
CA GLU A 156 -19.20 18.14 -1.95
C GLU A 156 -19.67 18.84 -0.68
N GLU A 157 -19.23 18.39 0.50
CA GLU A 157 -19.55 19.03 1.78
C GLU A 157 -19.09 20.49 1.84
N SER A 158 -17.98 20.82 1.17
CA SER A 158 -17.46 22.19 1.16
C SER A 158 -18.32 23.16 0.34
N ASN A 159 -19.14 22.65 -0.60
CA ASN A 159 -20.08 23.39 -1.48
C ASN A 159 -19.56 24.68 -2.15
N HIS A 160 -18.23 24.90 -2.17
CA HIS A 160 -17.63 26.13 -2.68
C HIS A 160 -16.94 25.86 -4.02
N PHE A 161 -17.71 25.94 -5.11
CA PHE A 161 -17.18 25.85 -6.48
C PHE A 161 -17.39 27.20 -7.16
N ASP A 162 -16.29 27.86 -7.50
CA ASP A 162 -16.32 29.16 -8.17
C ASP A 162 -16.42 28.94 -9.69
N VAL A 163 -17.43 29.55 -10.29
CA VAL A 163 -17.72 29.46 -11.74
C VAL A 163 -16.77 30.36 -12.55
N THR A 164 -16.13 31.34 -11.90
CA THR A 164 -15.32 32.37 -12.55
C THR A 164 -13.82 32.16 -12.43
N GLN A 165 -13.40 31.25 -11.54
CA GLN A 165 -12.00 30.92 -11.38
C GLN A 165 -11.50 30.17 -12.61
N THR A 166 -10.36 30.57 -13.15
CA THR A 166 -9.62 29.79 -14.14
C THR A 166 -8.31 29.35 -13.51
N PHE A 167 -7.89 28.13 -13.80
CA PHE A 167 -6.62 27.58 -13.31
C PHE A 167 -5.75 27.19 -14.48
N GLU A 168 -4.45 27.43 -14.38
CA GLU A 168 -3.44 26.95 -15.32
C GLU A 168 -2.33 26.27 -14.53
N TYR A 169 -1.71 25.26 -15.16
CA TYR A 169 -0.66 24.50 -14.50
C TYR A 169 0.52 25.39 -14.15
N SER A 170 1.06 25.14 -12.95
CA SER A 170 2.23 25.89 -12.49
C SER A 170 3.54 25.27 -12.99
N GLU A 171 3.49 24.01 -13.46
CA GLU A 171 4.64 23.18 -13.85
C GLU A 171 5.75 23.14 -12.79
N LYS A 172 5.40 23.35 -11.51
CA LYS A 172 6.33 23.39 -10.39
C LYS A 172 6.05 22.28 -9.40
N ALA A 173 7.11 21.53 -9.09
CA ALA A 173 7.06 20.53 -8.04
C ALA A 173 6.66 21.13 -6.70
N LYS A 174 5.78 20.41 -6.00
CA LYS A 174 5.35 20.73 -4.62
C LYS A 174 6.05 19.79 -3.63
N PRO A 175 6.48 20.28 -2.46
CA PRO A 175 7.10 19.43 -1.46
C PRO A 175 6.10 18.39 -0.93
N LYS A 176 6.58 17.14 -0.78
CA LYS A 176 5.80 16.04 -0.19
C LYS A 176 5.45 16.37 1.28
N LYS A 177 4.17 16.20 1.63
CA LYS A 177 3.69 16.29 3.02
C LYS A 177 3.98 14.99 3.77
N ALA A 178 4.12 15.08 5.10
CA ALA A 178 4.25 13.90 5.94
C ALA A 178 2.99 13.03 5.89
N ALA A 179 3.17 11.71 5.95
CA ALA A 179 2.06 10.78 6.08
C ALA A 179 1.39 10.91 7.45
N ILE A 180 0.10 10.63 7.51
CA ILE A 180 -0.72 10.59 8.73
C ILE A 180 -1.15 9.16 9.03
N GLU A 181 -1.25 8.81 10.31
CA GLU A 181 -1.77 7.51 10.73
C GLU A 181 -3.29 7.43 10.50
N VAL A 182 -3.73 6.33 9.90
CA VAL A 182 -5.13 5.97 9.71
C VAL A 182 -5.36 4.53 10.18
N LYS A 183 -6.63 4.15 10.38
CA LYS A 183 -7.06 2.86 10.97
C LYS A 183 -6.37 1.63 10.35
N ASN A 184 -5.99 1.69 9.06
CA ASN A 184 -5.39 0.60 8.31
C ASN A 184 -3.99 0.91 7.72
N GLY A 185 -3.28 1.93 8.19
CA GLY A 185 -1.93 2.23 7.71
C GLY A 185 -1.55 3.70 7.77
N LEU A 186 -0.68 4.10 6.86
CA LEU A 186 -0.31 5.50 6.62
C LEU A 186 -1.06 6.03 5.41
N SER A 187 -1.52 7.28 5.47
CA SER A 187 -2.17 7.97 4.35
C SER A 187 -1.52 9.32 4.12
N TYR A 188 -1.49 9.76 2.87
CA TYR A 188 -0.97 11.07 2.50
C TYR A 188 -2.11 12.08 2.39
N PRO A 189 -1.99 13.26 3.04
CA PRO A 189 -3.06 14.24 3.05
C PRO A 189 -3.28 14.86 1.66
N ARG A 190 -4.53 14.81 1.20
CA ARG A 190 -4.97 15.34 -0.10
C ARG A 190 -5.56 16.74 0.06
N SER A 191 -5.34 17.60 -0.92
CA SER A 191 -5.81 18.98 -0.90
C SER A 191 -7.08 19.17 -1.73
N LYS A 192 -8.14 19.65 -1.05
CA LYS A 192 -9.40 20.01 -1.72
C LYS A 192 -9.20 21.08 -2.80
N SER A 193 -8.32 22.06 -2.56
CA SER A 193 -8.07 23.13 -3.53
C SER A 193 -7.40 22.60 -4.81
N VAL A 194 -6.42 21.70 -4.67
CA VAL A 194 -5.74 21.06 -5.80
C VAL A 194 -6.75 20.27 -6.64
N SER A 195 -7.62 19.49 -5.98
CA SER A 195 -8.68 18.76 -6.68
C SER A 195 -9.64 19.70 -7.40
N LYS A 196 -10.10 20.78 -6.75
CA LYS A 196 -11.00 21.77 -7.37
C LYS A 196 -10.35 22.46 -8.57
N ASN A 197 -9.08 22.82 -8.47
CA ASN A 197 -8.33 23.44 -9.56
C ASN A 197 -8.23 22.52 -10.77
N ALA A 198 -7.96 21.22 -10.57
CA ALA A 198 -7.91 20.24 -11.65
C ALA A 198 -9.29 20.04 -12.32
N LEU A 199 -10.36 19.93 -11.53
CA LEU A 199 -11.71 19.85 -12.08
C LEU A 199 -12.11 21.12 -12.85
N ASN A 200 -11.71 22.28 -12.35
CA ASN A 200 -11.93 23.57 -12.99
C ASN A 200 -11.17 23.68 -14.34
N LYS A 201 -9.89 23.27 -14.37
CA LYS A 201 -9.07 23.21 -15.59
C LYS A 201 -9.72 22.36 -16.69
N ALA A 202 -10.43 21.30 -16.30
CA ALA A 202 -11.15 20.41 -17.21
C ALA A 202 -12.55 20.92 -17.59
N ASP A 203 -12.92 22.16 -17.25
CA ASP A 203 -14.27 22.73 -17.39
C ASP A 203 -15.37 21.84 -16.78
N TYR A 204 -15.02 21.07 -15.75
CA TYR A 204 -15.89 20.04 -15.15
C TYR A 204 -16.43 19.04 -16.19
N LYS A 205 -15.62 18.70 -17.20
CA LYS A 205 -15.89 17.66 -18.20
C LYS A 205 -15.03 16.43 -17.91
N CYS A 206 -15.46 15.29 -18.43
CA CYS A 206 -14.65 14.07 -18.37
C CYS A 206 -13.50 14.18 -19.38
N GLU A 207 -12.27 13.96 -18.91
CA GLU A 207 -11.08 14.09 -19.75
C GLU A 207 -10.80 12.83 -20.59
N ILE A 208 -11.41 11.69 -20.28
CA ILE A 208 -11.37 10.50 -21.16
C ILE A 208 -12.11 10.77 -22.47
N ASN A 209 -13.27 11.42 -22.35
CA ASN A 209 -14.13 11.84 -23.45
C ASN A 209 -15.07 12.96 -22.94
N CYS A 210 -14.94 14.15 -23.53
CA CYS A 210 -15.70 15.33 -23.11
C CYS A 210 -17.20 15.24 -23.41
N ASP A 211 -17.63 14.31 -24.27
CA ASP A 211 -19.03 14.05 -24.61
C ASP A 211 -19.70 13.03 -23.68
N HIS A 212 -18.96 12.44 -22.73
CA HIS A 212 -19.56 11.52 -21.76
C HIS A 212 -20.64 12.22 -20.93
N PRO A 213 -21.79 11.56 -20.71
CA PRO A 213 -22.88 12.16 -19.97
C PRO A 213 -22.49 12.41 -18.52
N THR A 214 -22.79 13.61 -18.05
CA THR A 214 -22.73 14.05 -16.65
C THR A 214 -24.05 14.72 -16.26
N PHE A 215 -24.24 15.01 -14.98
CA PHE A 215 -25.38 15.78 -14.48
C PHE A 215 -24.91 17.08 -13.84
N ARG A 216 -25.82 18.05 -13.67
CA ARG A 216 -25.52 19.30 -12.94
C ARG A 216 -25.48 19.04 -11.44
N ARG A 217 -24.54 19.68 -10.76
CA ARG A 217 -24.46 19.65 -9.29
C ARG A 217 -25.72 20.26 -8.69
N ARG A 218 -26.16 19.76 -7.53
CA ARG A 218 -27.42 20.19 -6.90
C ARG A 218 -27.46 21.70 -6.60
N ASN A 219 -26.34 22.24 -6.12
CA ASN A 219 -26.23 23.64 -5.66
C ASN A 219 -25.27 24.46 -6.52
N SER A 220 -24.99 24.05 -7.76
CA SER A 220 -24.04 24.73 -8.64
C SER A 220 -24.44 24.56 -10.10
N PRO A 221 -24.23 25.57 -10.96
CA PRO A 221 -24.48 25.45 -12.40
C PRO A 221 -23.45 24.55 -13.09
N LEU A 222 -22.43 24.05 -12.38
CA LEU A 222 -21.36 23.24 -12.95
C LEU A 222 -21.78 21.78 -13.12
N ASN A 223 -21.15 21.10 -14.08
CA ASN A 223 -21.29 19.66 -14.22
C ASN A 223 -20.60 18.93 -13.05
N TYR A 224 -21.10 17.74 -12.74
CA TYR A 224 -20.51 16.85 -11.76
C TYR A 224 -19.48 15.94 -12.42
N THR A 225 -18.25 16.03 -11.92
CA THR A 225 -17.12 15.14 -12.23
C THR A 225 -16.33 14.86 -10.95
N GLU A 226 -15.63 13.73 -10.96
CA GLU A 226 -14.89 13.18 -9.83
C GLU A 226 -13.39 13.32 -10.10
N PRO A 227 -12.60 13.86 -9.17
CA PRO A 227 -11.16 13.91 -9.30
C PRO A 227 -10.58 12.53 -9.05
N HIS A 228 -9.57 12.14 -9.82
CA HIS A 228 -8.83 10.89 -9.65
C HIS A 228 -7.33 11.17 -9.81
N HIS A 229 -6.50 10.67 -8.90
CA HIS A 229 -5.04 10.77 -9.06
C HIS A 229 -4.54 9.74 -10.09
N ILE A 230 -3.91 10.19 -11.17
CA ILE A 230 -3.41 9.34 -12.27
C ILE A 230 -2.36 8.36 -11.74
N VAL A 231 -1.33 8.89 -11.06
CA VAL A 231 -0.43 8.12 -10.19
C VAL A 231 -1.08 8.06 -8.81
N PRO A 232 -1.43 6.87 -8.30
CA PRO A 232 -2.16 6.76 -7.04
C PRO A 232 -1.39 7.33 -5.84
N MET A 233 -2.10 7.94 -4.90
CA MET A 233 -1.50 8.52 -3.68
C MET A 233 -0.83 7.47 -2.80
N SER A 234 -1.27 6.21 -2.86
CA SER A 234 -0.61 5.06 -2.23
C SER A 234 0.86 4.86 -2.68
N LYS A 235 1.25 5.43 -3.83
CA LYS A 235 2.61 5.38 -4.36
C LYS A 235 3.49 6.56 -3.97
N GLN A 236 3.00 7.48 -3.14
CA GLN A 236 3.73 8.69 -2.74
C GLN A 236 5.10 8.43 -2.10
N ASP A 237 5.35 7.24 -1.57
CA ASP A 237 6.68 6.84 -1.06
C ASP A 237 7.75 6.61 -2.12
N TYR A 238 7.36 6.41 -3.37
CA TYR A 238 8.28 6.26 -4.49
C TYR A 238 8.72 7.60 -5.11
N PHE A 239 8.22 8.73 -4.59
CA PHE A 239 8.47 10.06 -5.14
C PHE A 239 8.96 11.03 -4.05
N GLU A 240 9.97 11.82 -4.40
CA GLU A 240 10.49 12.91 -3.55
C GLU A 240 9.50 14.08 -3.48
N ASN A 241 8.84 14.38 -4.60
CA ASN A 241 7.85 15.44 -4.73
C ASN A 241 6.44 14.92 -4.42
N SER A 242 5.52 15.84 -4.12
CA SER A 242 4.12 15.49 -3.84
C SER A 242 3.39 15.01 -5.09
N LEU A 243 2.66 13.91 -4.96
CA LEU A 243 1.69 13.44 -5.95
C LEU A 243 0.36 14.19 -5.89
N ASP A 244 0.12 14.99 -4.85
CA ASP A 244 -1.08 15.82 -4.68
C ASP A 244 -0.91 17.18 -5.40
N VAL A 245 -0.79 17.09 -6.72
CA VAL A 245 -0.63 18.21 -7.66
C VAL A 245 -1.72 18.15 -8.74
N GLU A 246 -2.13 19.30 -9.27
CA GLU A 246 -3.22 19.42 -10.24
C GLU A 246 -2.92 18.62 -11.52
N GLU A 247 -1.65 18.59 -11.91
CA GLU A 247 -1.10 17.85 -13.05
C GLU A 247 -1.32 16.34 -12.92
N ASN A 248 -1.38 15.81 -11.70
CA ASN A 248 -1.61 14.39 -11.40
C ASN A 248 -3.10 14.07 -11.15
N ILE A 249 -4.01 15.05 -11.21
CA ILE A 249 -5.44 14.81 -11.03
C ILE A 249 -6.17 14.92 -12.37
N ILE A 250 -6.97 13.91 -12.68
CA ILE A 250 -7.86 13.88 -13.86
C ILE A 250 -9.33 14.01 -13.44
N SER A 251 -10.10 14.80 -14.19
CA SER A 251 -11.54 14.96 -14.05
C SER A 251 -12.28 13.86 -14.81
N LEU A 252 -13.08 13.05 -14.11
CA LEU A 252 -13.78 11.89 -14.68
C LEU A 252 -15.30 11.98 -14.45
N CYS A 253 -16.09 11.44 -15.37
CA CYS A 253 -17.48 11.11 -15.04
C CYS A 253 -17.53 9.87 -14.12
N CYS A 254 -18.64 9.67 -13.41
CA CYS A 254 -18.81 8.55 -12.47
C CYS A 254 -18.53 7.18 -13.09
N ASN A 255 -18.87 7.00 -14.37
CA ASN A 255 -18.65 5.73 -15.06
C ASN A 255 -17.16 5.48 -15.32
N CYS A 256 -16.43 6.49 -15.81
CA CYS A 256 -14.99 6.36 -16.06
C CYS A 256 -14.22 6.19 -14.75
N HIS A 257 -14.58 6.93 -13.70
CA HIS A 257 -13.97 6.79 -12.37
C HIS A 257 -14.14 5.36 -11.83
N LYS A 258 -15.37 4.85 -11.82
CA LYS A 258 -15.66 3.48 -11.39
C LYS A 258 -15.04 2.42 -12.30
N GLN A 259 -14.95 2.66 -13.60
CA GLN A 259 -14.32 1.72 -14.52
C GLN A 259 -12.83 1.57 -14.22
N ILE A 260 -12.14 2.66 -13.84
CA ILE A 260 -10.73 2.59 -13.43
C ILE A 260 -10.56 1.73 -12.17
N HIS A 261 -11.44 1.88 -11.19
CA HIS A 261 -11.32 1.15 -9.92
C HIS A 261 -11.84 -0.29 -9.95
N LEU A 262 -12.91 -0.55 -10.72
CA LEU A 262 -13.71 -1.78 -10.63
C LEU A 262 -13.92 -2.49 -11.97
N GLY A 263 -13.70 -1.79 -13.09
CA GLY A 263 -14.01 -2.27 -14.42
C GLY A 263 -12.86 -3.03 -15.07
N LYS A 264 -13.17 -3.85 -16.08
CA LYS A 264 -12.16 -4.46 -16.97
C LYS A 264 -11.75 -3.46 -18.06
N GLY A 265 -10.54 -3.62 -18.60
CA GLY A 265 -10.04 -2.78 -19.69
C GLY A 265 -9.69 -1.35 -19.25
N PHE A 266 -9.55 -1.13 -17.94
CA PHE A 266 -9.10 0.14 -17.39
C PHE A 266 -7.65 0.45 -17.77
N GLU A 267 -6.86 -0.58 -18.06
CA GLU A 267 -5.46 -0.46 -18.44
C GLU A 267 -5.29 0.38 -19.71
N ASP A 268 -6.20 0.23 -20.68
CA ASP A 268 -6.18 1.02 -21.92
C ASP A 268 -6.53 2.49 -21.65
N MET A 269 -7.46 2.75 -20.72
CA MET A 269 -7.78 4.10 -20.28
C MET A 269 -6.57 4.76 -19.60
N LEU A 270 -5.91 4.05 -18.67
CA LEU A 270 -4.72 4.56 -17.99
C LEU A 270 -3.55 4.78 -18.94
N ARG A 271 -3.35 3.90 -19.93
CA ARG A 271 -2.33 4.08 -20.98
C ARG A 271 -2.57 5.34 -21.79
N LYS A 272 -3.83 5.61 -22.18
CA LYS A 272 -4.20 6.83 -22.89
C LYS A 272 -3.91 8.06 -22.04
N ILE A 273 -4.42 8.09 -20.81
CA ILE A 273 -4.20 9.21 -19.87
C ILE A 273 -2.70 9.48 -19.68
N TYR A 274 -1.92 8.42 -19.44
CA TYR A 274 -0.49 8.54 -19.25
C TYR A 274 0.21 9.09 -20.49
N ALA A 275 -0.15 8.62 -21.69
CA ALA A 275 0.43 9.11 -22.93
C ALA A 275 0.20 10.62 -23.14
N GLU A 276 -0.98 11.11 -22.74
CA GLU A 276 -1.37 12.53 -22.82
C GLU A 276 -0.70 13.39 -21.73
N ARG A 277 -0.45 12.83 -20.54
CA ARG A 277 0.01 13.57 -19.36
C ARG A 277 1.50 13.41 -19.02
N LYS A 278 2.21 12.45 -19.63
CA LYS A 278 3.60 12.06 -19.26
C LYS A 278 4.58 13.23 -19.20
N ASP A 279 4.47 14.21 -20.09
CA ASP A 279 5.45 15.30 -20.19
C ASP A 279 5.21 16.34 -19.09
N VAL A 280 3.95 16.57 -18.74
CA VAL A 280 3.56 17.44 -17.61
C VAL A 280 3.91 16.76 -16.28
N LEU A 281 3.62 15.46 -16.14
CA LEU A 281 3.92 14.68 -14.94
C LEU A 281 5.42 14.58 -14.63
N LYS A 282 6.29 14.64 -15.64
CA LYS A 282 7.76 14.63 -15.44
C LYS A 282 8.31 15.95 -14.90
N LYS A 283 7.61 17.06 -15.14
CA LYS A 283 8.04 18.40 -14.69
C LYS A 283 7.54 18.73 -13.29
N ALA A 284 6.39 18.16 -12.91
CA ALA A 284 5.71 18.36 -11.64
C ALA A 284 6.27 17.51 -10.49
#